data_AF-A0A402DG24-F1
#
_entry.id   AF-A0A402DG24-F1
#
_cell.length_a   1.000
_cell.length_b   1.000
_cell.length_c   1.000
_cell.angle_alpha   90.00
_cell.angle_beta   90.00
_cell.angle_gamma   90.00
#
_symmetry.space_group_name_H-M   'P 1'
#
loop_
_entity.id
_entity.type
_entity.pdbx_description
1 polymer ?
#
loop_
_entity_poly.entity_id
_entity_poly.type
_entity_poly.pdbx_seq_one_letter_code
_entity_poly.pdbx_strand_id
1 'polypeptide(L)' 'MPYRCSLAFENNFLEEEIRQLIYGKGRSAYRILFTITGDIVQILFVRHVAQKPLSSQEDEEE' A
#
# COMPACT_ATOMS: atom_id res chain seq x y z
N MET A 1 2.53 16.07 1.64
CA MET A 1 1.06 16.06 1.54
C MET A 1 0.59 14.64 1.25
N PRO A 2 0.26 13.86 2.29
CA PRO A 2 -0.15 12.45 2.16
C PRO A 2 -1.32 12.23 1.21
N TYR A 3 -2.29 13.13 1.19
CA TYR A 3 -3.44 13.10 0.27
C TYR A 3 -3.10 13.29 -1.22
N ARG A 4 -1.86 13.68 -1.56
CA ARG A 4 -1.40 13.74 -2.97
C ARG A 4 -0.82 12.42 -3.46
N CYS A 5 -0.56 11.47 -2.57
CA CYS A 5 -0.15 10.13 -2.96
C CYS A 5 -1.34 9.41 -3.59
N SER A 6 -1.07 8.66 -4.66
CA SER A 6 -2.09 7.92 -5.39
C SER A 6 -2.70 6.83 -4.52
N LEU A 7 -3.94 6.44 -4.83
CA LEU A 7 -4.54 5.23 -4.25
C LEU A 7 -3.69 4.00 -4.56
N ALA A 8 -3.70 3.06 -3.63
CA ALA A 8 -3.08 1.76 -3.79
C ALA A 8 -3.96 0.83 -4.65
N PHE A 9 -3.37 -0.23 -5.20
CA PHE A 9 -4.16 -1.30 -5.84
C PHE A 9 -5.14 -1.92 -4.83
N GLU A 10 -4.69 -2.01 -3.59
CA GLU A 10 -5.38 -2.55 -2.43
C GLU A 10 -6.66 -1.76 -2.06
N ASN A 11 -6.76 -0.50 -2.49
CA ASN A 11 -7.95 0.33 -2.28
C ASN A 11 -9.20 -0.18 -3.03
N ASN A 12 -9.05 -1.07 -4.01
CA ASN A 12 -10.19 -1.56 -4.78
C ASN A 12 -11.03 -2.61 -4.03
N PHE A 13 -10.50 -3.18 -2.95
CA PHE A 13 -11.13 -4.29 -2.24
C PHE A 13 -11.11 -4.14 -0.70
N LEU A 14 -10.58 -3.03 -0.18
CA LEU A 14 -10.62 -2.68 1.23
C LEU A 14 -11.58 -1.51 1.45
N GLU A 15 -12.26 -1.50 2.60
CA GLU A 15 -13.21 -0.44 2.96
C GLU A 15 -12.49 0.88 3.31
N GLU A 16 -11.28 0.76 3.87
CA GLU A 16 -10.44 1.89 4.24
C GLU A 16 -9.70 2.46 3.02
N GLU A 17 -9.57 3.78 2.96
CA GLU A 17 -8.82 4.43 1.88
C GLU A 17 -7.32 4.09 2.00
N ILE A 18 -6.82 3.26 1.10
CA ILE A 18 -5.41 2.87 1.06
C ILE A 18 -4.67 3.68 0.01
N ARG A 19 -3.63 4.37 0.45
CA ARG A 19 -2.72 5.14 -0.41
C ARG A 19 -1.37 4.46 -0.49
N GLN A 20 -0.62 4.81 -1.54
CA GLN A 20 0.73 4.31 -1.71
C GLN A 20 1.73 5.42 -2.06
N LEU A 21 2.94 5.26 -1.56
CA LEU A 21 4.12 5.99 -1.99
C LEU A 21 5.14 5.00 -2.54
N ILE A 22 5.60 5.23 -3.77
CA ILE A 22 6.73 4.48 -4.33
C ILE A 22 8.02 5.23 -3.99
N TYR A 23 8.89 4.57 -3.25
CA TYR A 23 10.19 5.11 -2.82
C TYR A 23 11.33 4.31 -3.45
N GLY A 24 12.37 4.99 -3.94
CA GLY A 24 13.51 4.36 -4.59
C GLY A 24 13.40 4.31 -6.11
N LYS A 25 14.29 3.54 -6.76
CA LYS A 25 14.41 3.46 -8.22
C LYS A 25 14.63 2.03 -8.70
N GLY A 26 14.05 1.69 -9.84
CA GLY A 26 14.26 0.41 -10.52
C GLY A 26 13.98 -0.79 -9.62
N ARG A 27 14.93 -1.73 -9.56
CA ARG A 27 14.84 -2.98 -8.78
C ARG A 27 15.06 -2.82 -7.28
N SER A 28 15.21 -1.59 -6.78
CA SER A 28 15.34 -1.30 -5.34
C SER A 28 14.25 -0.34 -4.89
N ALA A 29 13.13 -0.31 -5.62
CA ALA A 29 11.98 0.48 -5.25
C ALA A 29 11.10 -0.30 -4.25
N TYR A 30 10.45 0.45 -3.37
CA TYR A 30 9.53 -0.03 -2.36
C TYR A 30 8.19 0.67 -2.51
N ARG A 31 7.11 -0.08 -2.28
CA ARG A 31 5.75 0.43 -2.09
C ARG A 31 5.50 0.56 -0.60
N ILE A 32 5.24 1.77 -0.16
CA ILE A 32 4.80 2.07 1.20
C ILE A 32 3.28 2.20 1.14
N LEU A 33 2.56 1.27 1.74
CA LEU A 33 1.10 1.28 1.84
C LEU A 33 0.70 1.93 3.16
N PHE A 34 -0.24 2.87 3.12
CA PHE A 34 -0.66 3.61 4.29
C PHE A 34 -2.11 4.10 4.20
N THR A 35 -2.71 4.35 5.35
CA THR A 35 -4.00 5.05 5.49
C THR A 35 -3.79 6.37 6.24
N ILE A 36 -4.80 7.24 6.20
CA ILE A 36 -4.81 8.51 6.93
C ILE A 36 -6.04 8.54 7.83
N THR A 37 -5.82 8.61 9.14
CA THR A 37 -6.88 8.66 10.15
C THR A 37 -6.72 9.94 10.96
N GLY A 38 -7.62 10.90 10.78
CA GLY A 38 -7.47 12.25 11.34
C GLY A 38 -6.22 12.94 10.79
N ASP A 39 -5.28 13.27 11.67
CA ASP A 39 -3.99 13.88 11.35
C ASP A 39 -2.82 12.86 11.33
N ILE A 40 -3.12 11.57 11.53
CA ILE A 40 -2.13 10.50 11.61
C ILE A 40 -2.04 9.76 10.29
N VAL A 41 -0.80 9.59 9.80
CA VAL A 41 -0.47 8.65 8.72
C VAL A 41 -0.08 7.32 9.34
N GLN A 42 -0.85 6.27 9.08
CA GLN A 42 -0.56 4.93 9.57
C GLN A 42 0.06 4.09 8.44
N ILE A 43 1.32 3.70 8.62
CA ILE A 43 2.00 2.79 7.68
C ILE A 43 1.54 1.37 7.96
N LEU A 44 0.95 0.72 6.96
CA LEU A 44 0.48 -0.66 7.05
C LEU A 44 1.59 -1.62 6.64
N PHE A 45 2.22 -1.34 5.49
CA PHE A 45 3.28 -2.19 4.94
C PHE A 45 4.35 -1.39 4.21
N VAL A 46 5.58 -1.88 4.26
CA VAL A 46 6.69 -1.46 3.39
C VAL A 46 7.14 -2.69 2.62
N ARG A 47 6.87 -2.71 1.32
CA ARG A 47 7.04 -3.89 0.47
C ARG A 47 7.94 -3.60 -0.71
N HIS A 48 8.73 -4.58 -1.12
CA HIS A 48 9.51 -4.44 -2.34
C HIS A 48 8.58 -4.44 -3.57
N VAL A 49 8.84 -3.59 -4.58
CA VAL A 49 7.94 -3.49 -5.77
C VAL A 49 7.78 -4.80 -6.56
N ALA A 50 8.74 -5.71 -6.44
CA ALA A 50 8.68 -7.02 -7.09
C ALA A 50 7.78 -8.04 -6.36
N GLN A 51 7.33 -7.74 -5.13
CA GLN A 51 6.35 -8.58 -4.45
C GLN A 51 4.97 -8.40 -5.09
N LYS A 52 4.21 -9.49 -5.18
CA LYS A 52 2.82 -9.44 -5.65
C LYS A 52 1.99 -8.49 -4.77
N PRO A 53 1.08 -7.68 -5.34
CA PRO A 53 0.12 -6.90 -4.57
C PRO A 53 -0.64 -7.80 -3.60
N LEU A 54 -1.11 -7.22 -2.48
CA LEU A 54 -2.06 -7.96 -1.66
C LEU A 54 -3.33 -8.18 -2.50
N SER A 55 -3.95 -9.33 -2.37
CA SER A 55 -5.24 -9.63 -2.98
C SER A 55 -6.21 -9.98 -1.86
N SER A 56 -7.51 -9.76 -2.08
CA SER A 56 -8.55 -10.13 -1.12
C SER A 56 -8.78 -11.65 -1.03
N GLN A 57 -7.97 -12.48 -1.71
CA GLN A 57 -8.16 -13.93 -1.84
C GLN A 57 -6.91 -14.77 -1.49
N GLU A 58 -5.97 -14.24 -0.72
CA GLU A 58 -4.83 -15.05 -0.25
C GLU A 58 -4.80 -15.08 1.27
N ASP A 59 -5.62 -15.96 1.83
CA ASP A 59 -5.42 -16.68 3.11
C ASP A 59 -6.30 -17.97 3.09
N GLU A 60 -6.14 -18.80 2.06
CA GLU A 60 -6.49 -20.24 2.09
C GLU A 60 -5.29 -21.01 1.53
N GLU A 61 -4.21 -21.10 2.31
CA GLU A 61 -3.20 -22.16 2.14
C GLU A 61 -3.12 -22.96 3.46
N GLU A 62 -3.71 -24.16 3.45
CA GLU A 62 -3.44 -25.26 4.39
C GLU A 62 -2.00 -25.80 4.22
#